data_AF-H8H3X8-F1
#
_entry.id   AF-H8H3X8-F1
#
_cell.length_a   1.000
_cell.length_b   1.000
_cell.length_c   1.000
_cell.angle_alpha   90.00
_cell.angle_beta   90.00
_cell.angle_gamma   90.00
#
_symmetry.space_group_name_H-M   'P 1'
#
loop_
_entity.id
_entity.type
_entity.pdbx_description
1 polymer ?
#
loop_
_entity_poly.entity_id
_entity_poly.type
_entity_poly.pdbx_seq_one_letter_code
_entity_poly.pdbx_strand_id
1 'polypeptide(L)' 'MLMSVALAWLLQRSPNILLIPGTPKAAHLQENVAGAALELSDEDLAALEQIGR' A
#
# COMPACT_ATOMS: atom_id res chain seq x y z
N MET A 1 -3.66 -0.13 -9.60
CA MET A 1 -4.37 0.78 -8.66
C MET A 1 -4.69 0.12 -7.32
N LEU A 2 -5.49 -0.95 -7.26
CA LEU A 2 -5.82 -1.63 -5.97
C LEU A 2 -4.57 -2.15 -5.23
N MET A 3 -3.59 -2.67 -5.97
CA MET A 3 -2.30 -3.12 -5.40
C MET A 3 -1.53 -1.97 -4.74
N SER A 4 -1.54 -0.78 -5.35
CA SER A 4 -0.88 0.41 -4.82
C SER A 4 -1.52 0.89 -3.50
N VAL A 5 -2.85 0.85 -3.40
CA VAL A 5 -3.58 1.21 -2.16
C VAL A 5 -3.27 0.21 -1.03
N ALA A 6 -3.21 -1.09 -1.35
CA ALA A 6 -2.85 -2.11 -0.37
C ALA A 6 -1.41 -1.93 0.16
N LEU A 7 -0.46 -1.61 -0.72
CA LEU A 7 0.93 -1.29 -0.36
C LEU A 7 1.02 -0.07 0.55
N ALA A 8 0.35 1.02 0.18
CA ALA A 8 0.30 2.25 0.96
C ALA A 8 -0.26 2.02 2.37
N TRP A 9 -1.38 1.29 2.45
CA TRP A 9 -2.03 0.95 3.71
C TRP A 9 -1.12 0.14 4.63
N LEU A 10 -0.48 -0.92 4.12
CA LEU A 10 0.42 -1.75 4.91
C LEU A 10 1.65 -0.98 5.42
N LEU A 11 2.23 -0.09 4.59
CA LEU A 11 3.38 0.71 5.01
C LEU A 11 3.02 1.76 6.07
N GLN A 12 1.82 2.34 6.00
CA GLN A 12 1.36 3.36 6.95
C GLN A 12 0.86 2.75 8.27
N ARG A 13 0.52 1.46 8.30
CA ARG A 13 0.01 0.78 9.52
C ARG A 13 1.05 0.68 10.65
N SER A 14 2.33 0.61 10.32
CA SER A 14 3.40 0.58 11.34
C SER A 14 4.76 0.91 10.73
N PRO A 15 5.62 1.68 11.43
CA PRO A 15 6.98 1.97 10.96
C PRO A 15 7.89 0.74 10.85
N ASN A 16 7.49 -0.40 11.43
CA ASN A 16 8.29 -1.64 11.45
C ASN A 16 7.94 -2.61 10.31
N ILE A 17 7.11 -2.19 9.35
CA ILE A 17 6.72 -3.02 8.20
C ILE A 17 7.67 -2.77 7.03
N LEU A 18 8.35 -3.83 6.58
CA LEU A 18 9.16 -3.84 5.35
C LEU A 18 8.50 -4.75 4.32
N LEU A 19 7.94 -4.17 3.26
CA LEU A 19 7.32 -4.92 2.17
C LEU A 19 8.36 -5.30 1.11
N ILE A 20 8.26 -6.54 0.60
CA ILE A 20 9.10 -7.06 -0.50
C ILE A 20 8.19 -7.51 -1.66
N PRO A 21 7.49 -6.57 -2.32
CA PRO A 21 6.53 -6.93 -3.36
C PRO A 21 7.25 -7.39 -4.63
N GLY A 22 7.08 -8.67 -4.98
CA GLY A 22 7.63 -9.26 -6.21
C GLY A 22 6.67 -9.14 -7.40
N THR A 23 7.20 -8.92 -8.60
CA THR A 23 6.42 -8.99 -9.85
C THR A 23 7.32 -9.25 -11.06
N PRO A 24 6.89 -10.08 -12.03
CA PRO A 24 7.61 -10.27 -13.29
C PRO A 24 7.30 -9.20 -14.35
N LYS A 25 6.32 -8.31 -14.12
CA LYS A 25 5.87 -7.30 -15.08
C LYS A 25 6.35 -5.91 -14.69
N ALA A 26 7.01 -5.21 -15.61
CA ALA A 26 7.49 -3.84 -15.39
C ALA A 26 6.37 -2.85 -15.01
N ALA A 27 5.17 -3.00 -15.59
CA ALA A 27 4.02 -2.16 -15.25
C ALA A 27 3.63 -2.28 -13.75
N HIS A 28 3.64 -3.49 -13.21
CA HIS A 28 3.36 -3.72 -11.79
C HIS A 28 4.47 -3.17 -10.89
N LEU A 29 5.73 -3.17 -11.35
CA LEU A 29 6.82 -2.56 -10.60
C LEU A 29 6.58 -1.05 -10.45
N GLN A 30 6.15 -0.38 -11.53
CA GLN A 30 5.79 1.05 -11.48
C GLN A 30 4.63 1.31 -10.52
N GLU A 31 3.59 0.47 -10.53
CA GLU A 31 2.49 0.55 -9.57
C GLU A 31 2.93 0.33 -8.12
N ASN A 32 3.87 -0.58 -7.88
CA ASN A 32 4.41 -0.85 -6.54
C ASN A 32 5.18 0.35 -5.99
N VAL A 33 6.04 0.95 -6.82
CA VAL A 33 6.80 2.16 -6.47
C VAL A 33 5.86 3.33 -6.19
N ALA A 34 4.84 3.53 -7.03
CA ALA A 34 3.85 4.59 -6.82
C ALA A 34 3.03 4.35 -5.53
N GLY A 35 2.66 3.11 -5.23
CA GLY A 35 1.95 2.76 -4.01
C GLY A 35 2.77 2.98 -2.74
N ALA A 36 4.09 2.77 -2.80
CA ALA A 36 4.97 3.02 -1.65
C ALA A 36 5.10 4.51 -1.28
N ALA A 37 4.85 5.41 -2.23
CA ALA A 37 4.88 6.87 -2.03
C ALA A 37 3.47 7.47 -1.84
N LEU A 38 2.41 6.66 -1.90
CA LEU A 38 1.04 7.13 -1.74
C LEU A 38 0.76 7.33 -0.25
N GLU A 39 0.40 8.55 0.12
CA GLU A 39 -0.14 8.88 1.45
C GLU A 39 -1.66 8.71 1.43
N LEU A 40 -2.19 7.99 2.43
CA LEU A 40 -3.62 7.81 2.60
C LEU A 40 -4.11 8.81 3.63
N SER A 41 -5.31 9.35 3.44
CA SER A 41 -5.90 10.21 4.45
C SER A 41 -6.24 9.42 5.72
N ASP A 42 -6.37 10.10 6.85
CA ASP A 42 -6.83 9.47 8.10
C ASP A 42 -8.21 8.81 7.93
N GLU A 43 -9.07 9.38 7.08
CA GLU A 43 -10.38 8.81 6.73
C GLU A 43 -10.24 7.49 5.96
N ASP A 44 -9.38 7.46 4.94
CA ASP A 44 -9.10 6.24 4.16
C ASP A 44 -8.49 5.15 5.02
N LEU A 45 -7.53 5.52 5.89
CA LEU A 45 -6.91 4.59 6.83
C LEU A 45 -7.95 4.01 7.80
N ALA A 46 -8.82 4.84 8.37
CA ALA A 46 -9.87 4.39 9.28
C ALA A 46 -10.86 3.45 8.58
N ALA A 47 -11.23 3.74 7.33
CA ALA A 47 -12.09 2.87 6.53
C ALA A 47 -11.42 1.51 6.24
N LEU A 48 -10.13 1.50 5.89
CA LEU A 48 -9.38 0.28 5.60
C LEU A 48 -9.17 -0.59 6.85
N GLU A 49 -8.95 0.01 8.02
CA GLU A 49 -8.87 -0.70 9.31
C GLU A 49 -10.20 -1.38 9.72
N GLN A 50 -11.35 -0.90 9.22
CA GLN A 50 -12.63 -1.58 9.42
C GLN A 50 -12.79 -2.80 8.52
N ILE A 51 -12.22 -2.76 7.31
CA ILE A 51 -12.30 -3.84 6.31
C ILE A 51 -11.27 -4.95 6.63
N GLY A 52 -10.08 -4.58 7.09
CA GLY A 52 -8.97 -5.51 7.36
C GLY A 52 -9.09 -6.29 8.68
N ARG A 53 -10.22 -6.19 9.39
CA ARG A 53 -10.46 -6.78 10.70
C ARG A 53 -11.17 -8.13 10.61
#